data_AF-A0A1C5QYD4-F1
#
_entry.id   AF-A0A1C5QYD4-F1
#
_cell.length_a   1.000
_cell.length_b   1.000
_cell.length_c   1.000
_cell.angle_alpha   90.00
_cell.angle_beta   90.00
_cell.angle_gamma   90.00
#
_symmetry.space_group_name_H-M   'P 1'
#
loop_
_entity.id
_entity.type
_entity.pdbx_description
1 polymer ?
#
loop_
_entity_poly.entity_id
_entity_poly.type
_entity_poly.pdbx_seq_one_letter_code
_entity_poly.pdbx_strand_id
1 'polypeptide(L)'
;MEKKRGRVLAAGLTILCTALSVAFSLIAADIPAITGKPSSDAEKPIRWVEFNIPYDVLKKAMDIDIETYDEPVHVDWTDVLAYLGARYGGDFAGYKAADMDSFVSDIKGGRSVAALTKDMKYFDYYHKAYSAVLGGMLGEYQIKIPADSTSANQGQSGQDAGRDARDLSQTQDGTWKKAYGLKAFSPIADGFYYSDFDDFGENRSYGYSRRHLGHDMMTETGTPVIAVESGTIEALGWNQYGGWRIGIRSYDKQRYYYYAHLRKDDPYADDLYIGAAVTAGDVIGFTGQTGYSLKENTNNIDTPHLHFGMQLIFDEDAKDSPTQIWIDLYSITKLLSSHRCTVIKNEDTGRYERKYQFIEENFYLKEKEASADVSDSDEIELPVIMYHAILKENKKNNKYIVSPDLFERDLKYIKKKGYTPVFMKEVIAFAEGSGTLPEYPIVITFDDGYYNNYYYAYPLLKKYNMKAVLSVVGKMSDEFSENIDRNPGYAHVTWDDILEMHLSGYWEIQNHSYDCHTYEKRNGVSQMKGESDSSYDSFLCSDVMALQDKIAYVTGVAPTTFTYPFGAFSENTDAELRKMGFKATLSCTEGVSTIKKGEPSCLYRIKRHLRPPDVSPEDFFEFLD
;
A
#
# COMPACT_ATOMS: atom_id res chain seq x y z
N MET A 1 -27.78 51.53 58.29
CA MET A 1 -26.32 51.72 58.20
C MET A 1 -25.94 51.76 56.72
N GLU A 2 -26.22 52.85 55.98
CA GLU A 2 -25.42 54.08 55.92
C GLU A 2 -23.90 53.86 55.78
N LYS A 3 -23.37 53.98 54.55
CA LYS A 3 -22.72 55.22 54.08
C LYS A 3 -22.34 55.15 52.60
N LYS A 4 -22.92 56.07 51.82
CA LYS A 4 -22.39 56.60 50.55
C LYS A 4 -21.42 57.74 50.84
N ARG A 5 -20.41 57.94 49.98
CA ARG A 5 -19.81 59.21 49.49
C ARG A 5 -18.50 58.84 48.74
N GLY A 6 -18.12 59.40 47.58
CA GLY A 6 -18.64 60.54 46.82
C GLY A 6 -18.01 60.60 45.41
N ARG A 7 -18.60 61.45 44.56
CA ARG A 7 -18.25 61.79 43.16
C ARG A 7 -17.12 62.83 43.10
N VAL A 8 -16.36 62.88 42.01
CA VAL A 8 -15.98 64.14 41.29
C VAL A 8 -15.91 63.88 39.77
N LEU A 9 -16.46 64.85 39.03
CA LEU A 9 -16.53 65.01 37.57
C LEU A 9 -15.66 66.22 37.19
N ALA A 10 -14.88 66.16 36.10
CA ALA A 10 -14.47 67.26 35.20
C ALA A 10 -13.45 66.69 34.19
N ALA A 11 -13.71 66.54 32.88
CA ALA A 11 -14.07 67.47 31.81
C ALA A 11 -12.90 68.34 31.28
N GLY A 12 -12.57 68.13 30.00
CA GLY A 12 -11.82 69.02 29.09
C GLY A 12 -10.68 68.28 28.37
N LEU A 13 -10.38 68.44 27.08
CA LEU A 13 -10.99 69.15 25.94
C LEU A 13 -10.22 68.68 24.68
N THR A 14 -10.93 68.42 23.57
CA THR A 14 -10.56 68.54 22.13
C THR A 14 -9.15 68.24 21.59
N ILE A 15 -9.08 67.39 20.55
CA ILE A 15 -8.73 67.66 19.12
C ILE A 15 -8.93 66.31 18.37
N LEU A 16 -10.05 66.08 17.68
CA LEU A 16 -10.33 66.32 16.24
C LEU A 16 -9.55 65.42 15.25
N CYS A 17 -10.30 64.50 14.60
CA CYS A 17 -10.20 64.03 13.19
C CYS A 17 -8.87 63.41 12.70
N THR A 18 -8.77 62.37 11.86
CA THR A 18 -9.67 61.72 10.89
C THR A 18 -8.90 60.53 10.28
N ALA A 19 -9.62 59.41 10.11
CA ALA A 19 -9.63 58.53 8.92
C ALA A 19 -8.37 57.78 8.40
N LEU A 20 -8.70 56.68 7.71
CA LEU A 20 -7.91 55.77 6.85
C LEU A 20 -7.10 54.69 7.59
N SER A 21 -7.42 53.38 7.53
CA SER A 21 -7.53 52.46 6.39
C SER A 21 -6.35 52.57 5.41
N VAL A 22 -5.65 51.45 5.21
CA VAL A 22 -4.44 51.22 4.37
C VAL A 22 -3.14 51.18 5.17
N ALA A 23 -2.30 50.21 4.79
CA ALA A 23 -0.94 49.93 5.23
C ALA A 23 -0.78 49.05 6.49
N PHE A 24 -0.95 47.73 6.31
CA PHE A 24 0.01 46.79 6.92
C PHE A 24 0.73 46.05 5.79
N SER A 25 1.82 46.66 5.35
CA SER A 25 2.89 46.01 4.61
C SER A 25 4.19 46.65 5.06
N LEU A 26 5.17 45.77 5.34
CA LEU A 26 6.61 46.02 5.44
C LEU A 26 7.12 46.73 6.70
N ILE A 27 7.61 45.92 7.66
CA ILE A 27 9.03 45.95 8.06
C ILE A 27 9.50 44.50 8.25
N ALA A 28 10.42 44.10 7.38
CA ALA A 28 11.24 42.91 7.46
C ALA A 28 12.58 43.23 8.16
N ALA A 29 13.08 42.30 8.96
CA ALA A 29 14.47 42.11 9.42
C ALA A 29 14.43 40.93 10.42
N ASP A 30 15.23 39.86 10.42
CA ASP A 30 16.36 39.41 9.60
C ASP A 30 16.38 37.87 9.76
N ILE A 31 16.31 37.12 8.66
CA ILE A 31 16.65 35.69 8.64
C ILE A 31 17.78 35.52 7.62
N PRO A 32 18.88 34.82 7.94
CA PRO A 32 20.08 34.82 7.12
C PRO A 32 19.80 34.25 5.73
N ALA A 33 20.23 34.99 4.71
CA ALA A 33 20.21 34.56 3.32
C ALA A 33 21.17 33.37 3.13
N ILE A 34 20.61 32.16 3.03
CA ILE A 34 21.27 31.05 2.34
C ILE A 34 21.08 31.32 0.85
N THR A 35 22.09 31.93 0.24
CA THR A 35 22.19 32.09 -1.21
C THR A 35 22.48 30.74 -1.87
N GLY A 36 21.45 29.90 -1.99
CA GLY A 36 21.39 28.90 -3.05
C GLY A 36 20.83 29.59 -4.29
N LYS A 37 21.53 29.53 -5.42
CA LYS A 37 20.96 29.86 -6.72
C LYS A 37 19.62 29.12 -6.86
N PRO A 38 18.52 29.77 -7.29
CA PRO A 38 17.32 29.03 -7.64
C PRO A 38 17.68 28.12 -8.81
N SER A 39 17.54 26.80 -8.64
CA SER A 39 17.44 25.91 -9.78
C SER A 39 16.15 26.29 -10.50
N SER A 40 16.29 26.78 -11.73
CA SER A 40 15.17 26.96 -12.64
C SER A 40 14.44 25.64 -12.82
N ASP A 41 13.12 25.70 -12.71
CA ASP A 41 12.12 24.72 -13.14
C ASP A 41 11.85 23.49 -12.26
N ALA A 42 11.62 23.70 -10.96
CA ALA A 42 10.68 22.82 -10.24
C ALA A 42 9.25 23.19 -10.68
N GLU A 43 8.58 22.33 -11.45
CA GLU A 43 7.18 22.51 -11.83
C GLU A 43 6.33 22.83 -10.60
N LYS A 44 5.53 23.91 -10.67
CA LYS A 44 4.60 24.24 -9.58
C LYS A 44 3.58 23.11 -9.44
N PRO A 45 3.27 22.65 -8.21
CA PRO A 45 2.27 21.61 -8.01
C PRO A 45 0.90 22.08 -8.51
N ILE A 46 0.14 21.17 -9.12
CA ILE A 46 -1.25 21.42 -9.55
C ILE A 46 -2.08 21.76 -8.31
N ARG A 47 -2.83 22.87 -8.36
CA ARG A 47 -3.62 23.38 -7.22
C ARG A 47 -5.13 23.27 -7.42
N TRP A 48 -5.57 22.91 -8.62
CA TRP A 48 -6.96 22.68 -8.98
C TRP A 48 -6.99 21.75 -10.19
N VAL A 49 -8.04 20.94 -10.31
CA VAL A 49 -8.33 20.11 -11.47
C VAL A 49 -9.82 20.23 -11.75
N GLU A 50 -10.17 20.45 -13.02
CA GLU A 50 -11.54 20.40 -13.50
C GLU A 50 -11.67 19.15 -14.39
N PHE A 51 -12.63 18.29 -14.04
CA PHE A 51 -12.83 16.99 -14.69
C PHE A 51 -14.28 16.87 -15.15
N ASN A 52 -14.66 17.68 -16.14
CA ASN A 52 -16.03 17.75 -16.67
C ASN A 52 -16.17 16.99 -18.00
N ILE A 53 -15.45 15.86 -18.13
CA ILE A 53 -15.44 15.06 -19.36
C ILE A 53 -16.77 14.30 -19.46
N PRO A 54 -17.55 14.47 -20.55
CA PRO A 54 -18.79 13.72 -20.73
C PRO A 54 -18.54 12.22 -20.86
N TYR A 55 -19.46 11.41 -20.33
CA TYR A 55 -19.37 9.94 -20.36
C TYR A 55 -19.08 9.36 -21.76
N ASP A 56 -19.73 9.87 -22.81
CA ASP A 56 -19.57 9.38 -24.18
C ASP A 56 -18.17 9.69 -24.74
N VAL A 57 -17.59 10.83 -24.36
CA VAL A 57 -16.20 11.18 -24.71
C VAL A 57 -15.21 10.30 -23.94
N LEU A 58 -15.44 10.10 -22.64
CA LEU A 58 -14.62 9.25 -21.78
C LEU A 58 -14.62 7.79 -22.27
N LYS A 59 -15.80 7.22 -22.52
CA LYS A 59 -15.97 5.85 -23.04
C LYS A 59 -15.29 5.70 -24.39
N LYS A 60 -15.48 6.63 -25.32
CA LYS A 60 -14.87 6.55 -26.65
C LYS A 60 -13.33 6.61 -26.58
N ALA A 61 -12.76 7.47 -25.73
CA ALA A 61 -11.32 7.53 -25.55
C ALA A 61 -10.77 6.22 -24.95
N MET A 62 -11.46 5.66 -23.94
CA MET A 62 -11.12 4.36 -23.34
C MET A 62 -11.16 3.23 -24.39
N ASP A 63 -12.20 3.20 -25.24
CA ASP A 63 -12.33 2.17 -26.27
C ASP A 63 -11.19 2.23 -27.28
N ILE A 64 -10.80 3.43 -27.70
CA ILE A 64 -9.67 3.63 -28.61
C ILE A 64 -8.36 3.11 -28.01
N ASP A 65 -8.12 3.38 -26.73
CA ASP A 65 -6.94 2.88 -26.01
C ASP A 65 -6.91 1.35 -26.00
N ILE A 66 -7.98 0.72 -25.54
CA ILE A 66 -8.11 -0.74 -25.49
C ILE A 66 -7.98 -1.37 -26.89
N GLU A 67 -8.64 -0.81 -27.90
CA GLU A 67 -8.63 -1.33 -29.27
C GLU A 67 -7.25 -1.22 -29.94
N THR A 68 -6.46 -0.21 -29.56
CA THR A 68 -5.15 0.05 -30.19
C THR A 68 -3.97 -0.54 -29.43
N TYR A 69 -4.20 -1.15 -28.26
CA TYR A 69 -3.13 -1.69 -27.41
C TYR A 69 -2.17 -2.63 -28.15
N ASP A 70 -2.72 -3.57 -28.92
CA ASP A 70 -1.94 -4.55 -29.71
C ASP A 70 -1.60 -4.07 -31.13
N GLU A 71 -1.99 -2.84 -31.51
CA GLU A 71 -1.64 -2.26 -32.81
C GLU A 71 -0.20 -1.74 -32.79
N PRO A 72 0.48 -1.64 -33.95
CA PRO A 72 1.83 -1.06 -34.03
C PRO A 72 1.94 0.37 -33.49
N VAL A 73 0.81 1.08 -33.40
CA VAL A 73 0.69 2.42 -32.83
C VAL A 73 -0.48 2.41 -31.86
N HIS A 74 -0.16 2.38 -30.56
CA HIS A 74 -1.13 2.53 -29.49
C HIS A 74 -1.48 4.00 -29.26
N VAL A 75 -2.75 4.27 -28.91
CA VAL A 75 -3.28 5.61 -28.66
C VAL A 75 -3.82 5.68 -27.24
N ASP A 76 -3.05 6.30 -26.33
CA ASP A 76 -3.42 6.42 -24.92
C ASP A 76 -4.63 7.34 -24.72
N TRP A 77 -5.61 6.90 -23.94
CA TRP A 77 -6.82 7.67 -23.68
C TRP A 77 -6.56 9.00 -22.95
N THR A 78 -5.55 9.07 -22.08
CA THR A 78 -5.19 10.30 -21.38
C THR A 78 -4.57 11.32 -22.33
N ASP A 79 -3.81 10.89 -23.35
CA ASP A 79 -3.35 11.76 -24.43
C ASP A 79 -4.52 12.33 -25.24
N VAL A 80 -5.48 11.48 -25.61
CA VAL A 80 -6.69 11.90 -26.35
C VAL A 80 -7.49 12.92 -25.54
N LEU A 81 -7.76 12.62 -24.28
CA LEU A 81 -8.53 13.48 -23.40
C LEU A 81 -7.78 14.78 -23.10
N ALA A 82 -6.46 14.74 -22.91
CA ALA A 82 -5.64 15.93 -22.67
C ALA A 82 -5.59 16.86 -23.88
N TYR A 83 -5.50 16.29 -25.09
CA TYR A 83 -5.62 17.04 -26.34
C TYR A 83 -6.97 17.75 -26.41
N LEU A 84 -8.08 17.04 -26.15
CA LEU A 84 -9.42 17.64 -26.15
C LEU A 84 -9.56 18.69 -25.04
N GLY A 85 -9.10 18.41 -23.83
CA GLY A 85 -9.09 19.35 -22.71
C GLY A 85 -8.34 20.64 -23.05
N ALA A 86 -7.15 20.52 -23.66
CA ALA A 86 -6.37 21.67 -24.09
C ALA A 86 -7.00 22.44 -25.26
N ARG A 87 -7.71 21.74 -26.15
CA ARG A 87 -8.42 22.34 -27.29
C ARG A 87 -9.67 23.11 -26.87
N TYR A 88 -10.42 22.57 -25.91
CA TYR A 88 -11.70 23.10 -25.46
C TYR A 88 -11.61 23.88 -24.15
N GLY A 89 -10.43 23.94 -23.54
CA GLY A 89 -10.21 24.64 -22.27
C GLY A 89 -10.93 23.98 -21.09
N GLY A 90 -11.11 22.66 -21.13
CA GLY A 90 -11.80 21.89 -20.08
C GLY A 90 -13.32 21.87 -20.20
N ASP A 91 -13.91 22.73 -21.04
CA ASP A 91 -15.35 22.81 -21.27
C ASP A 91 -15.77 22.05 -22.54
N PHE A 92 -16.38 20.89 -22.35
CA PHE A 92 -16.81 20.02 -23.44
C PHE A 92 -18.17 20.39 -24.06
N ALA A 93 -18.82 21.49 -23.65
CA ALA A 93 -20.09 21.91 -24.25
C ALA A 93 -20.00 22.16 -25.77
N GLY A 94 -18.81 22.54 -26.25
CA GLY A 94 -18.51 22.75 -27.67
C GLY A 94 -17.88 21.56 -28.39
N TYR A 95 -17.76 20.40 -27.75
CA TYR A 95 -17.05 19.23 -28.27
C TYR A 95 -17.57 18.76 -29.64
N LYS A 96 -16.64 18.41 -30.52
CA LYS A 96 -16.90 17.82 -31.83
C LYS A 96 -16.17 16.49 -31.97
N ALA A 97 -16.91 15.42 -32.23
CA ALA A 97 -16.36 14.08 -32.44
C ALA A 97 -15.23 14.04 -33.50
N ALA A 98 -15.34 14.86 -34.55
CA ALA A 98 -14.34 14.96 -35.60
C ALA A 98 -12.95 15.42 -35.11
N ASP A 99 -12.87 16.18 -34.01
CA ASP A 99 -11.57 16.62 -33.46
C ASP A 99 -10.83 15.47 -32.79
N MET A 100 -11.56 14.59 -32.09
CA MET A 100 -11.00 13.34 -31.55
C MET A 100 -10.56 12.42 -32.69
N ASP A 101 -11.45 12.20 -33.67
CA ASP A 101 -11.16 11.32 -34.82
C ASP A 101 -9.93 11.80 -35.60
N SER A 102 -9.79 13.12 -35.79
CA SER A 102 -8.64 13.70 -36.46
C SER A 102 -7.35 13.50 -35.68
N PHE A 103 -7.38 13.67 -34.35
CA PHE A 103 -6.19 13.48 -33.50
C PHE A 103 -5.71 12.02 -33.53
N VAL A 104 -6.65 11.09 -33.34
CA VAL A 104 -6.39 9.65 -33.40
C VAL A 104 -5.85 9.24 -34.76
N SER A 105 -6.44 9.76 -35.86
CA SER A 105 -5.95 9.51 -37.22
C SER A 105 -4.52 10.02 -37.45
N ASP A 106 -4.18 11.19 -36.91
CA ASP A 106 -2.83 11.76 -37.03
C ASP A 106 -1.79 10.91 -36.28
N ILE A 107 -2.13 10.42 -35.08
CA ILE A 107 -1.26 9.51 -34.32
C ILE A 107 -1.07 8.18 -35.06
N LYS A 108 -2.16 7.54 -35.50
CA LYS A 108 -2.09 6.32 -36.32
C LYS A 108 -1.32 6.53 -37.63
N GLY A 109 -1.29 7.76 -38.15
CA GLY A 109 -0.49 8.19 -39.29
C GLY A 109 1.01 8.39 -39.00
N GLY A 110 1.47 8.15 -37.76
CA GLY A 110 2.87 8.23 -37.34
C GLY A 110 3.30 9.59 -36.80
N ARG A 111 2.39 10.52 -36.55
CA ARG A 111 2.72 11.79 -35.88
C ARG A 111 2.75 11.57 -34.37
N SER A 112 3.80 12.05 -33.70
CA SER A 112 3.86 11.98 -32.24
C SER A 112 2.92 12.98 -31.58
N VAL A 113 2.42 12.64 -30.38
CA VAL A 113 1.60 13.53 -29.54
C VAL A 113 2.32 14.86 -29.34
N ALA A 114 3.60 14.84 -28.95
CA ALA A 114 4.41 16.04 -28.79
C ALA A 114 4.44 16.96 -30.03
N ALA A 115 4.43 16.39 -31.24
CA ALA A 115 4.40 17.18 -32.47
C ALA A 115 3.01 17.80 -32.74
N LEU A 116 1.94 17.11 -32.34
CA LEU A 116 0.56 17.57 -32.47
C LEU A 116 0.19 18.64 -31.43
N THR A 117 0.83 18.60 -30.26
CA THR A 117 0.48 19.43 -29.11
C THR A 117 1.50 20.53 -28.79
N LYS A 118 2.58 20.65 -29.57
CA LYS A 118 3.67 21.62 -29.35
C LYS A 118 3.25 23.08 -29.12
N ASP A 119 2.14 23.51 -29.75
CA ASP A 119 1.63 24.89 -29.68
C ASP A 119 0.44 25.02 -28.71
N MET A 120 0.07 23.93 -28.03
CA MET A 120 -1.06 23.86 -27.11
C MET A 120 -0.59 24.16 -25.68
N LYS A 121 -0.69 25.44 -25.31
CA LYS A 121 -0.25 25.98 -24.00
C LYS A 121 -0.67 25.16 -22.77
N TYR A 122 -1.84 24.50 -22.82
CA TYR A 122 -2.41 23.80 -21.67
C TYR A 122 -2.38 22.27 -21.79
N PHE A 123 -1.74 21.71 -22.82
CA PHE A 123 -1.69 20.25 -23.01
C PHE A 123 -1.06 19.55 -21.81
N ASP A 124 0.15 19.95 -21.39
CA ASP A 124 0.86 19.32 -20.27
C ASP A 124 0.06 19.38 -18.96
N TYR A 125 -0.68 20.48 -18.74
CA TYR A 125 -1.57 20.62 -17.58
C TYR A 125 -2.70 19.58 -17.63
N TYR A 126 -3.44 19.50 -18.74
CA TYR A 126 -4.54 18.54 -18.87
C TYR A 126 -4.05 17.10 -18.90
N HIS A 127 -2.90 16.83 -19.50
CA HIS A 127 -2.26 15.52 -19.47
C HIS A 127 -1.96 15.12 -18.03
N LYS A 128 -1.20 15.94 -17.29
CA LYS A 128 -0.88 15.67 -15.88
C LYS A 128 -2.14 15.52 -15.01
N ALA A 129 -3.16 16.36 -15.22
CA ALA A 129 -4.40 16.31 -14.47
C ALA A 129 -5.22 15.04 -14.77
N TYR A 130 -5.43 14.71 -16.05
CA TYR A 130 -6.25 13.56 -16.44
C TYR A 130 -5.53 12.24 -16.19
N SER A 131 -4.20 12.16 -16.38
CA SER A 131 -3.42 11.00 -15.98
C SER A 131 -3.47 10.78 -14.46
N ALA A 132 -3.48 11.84 -13.63
CA ALA A 132 -3.65 11.68 -12.18
C ALA A 132 -5.02 11.11 -11.79
N VAL A 133 -6.09 11.47 -12.53
CA VAL A 133 -7.45 10.94 -12.32
C VAL A 133 -7.59 9.50 -12.81
N LEU A 134 -7.05 9.20 -14.00
CA LEU A 134 -7.43 8.01 -14.78
C LEU A 134 -6.32 6.96 -14.91
N GLY A 135 -5.05 7.32 -14.67
CA GLY A 135 -3.89 6.50 -15.03
C GLY A 135 -3.77 5.13 -14.33
N GLY A 136 -4.58 4.87 -13.29
CA GLY A 136 -4.67 3.56 -12.64
C GLY A 136 -5.81 2.67 -13.14
N MET A 137 -6.68 3.18 -14.02
CA MET A 137 -7.93 2.49 -14.37
C MET A 137 -7.81 1.54 -15.56
N LEU A 138 -6.90 1.79 -16.52
CA LEU A 138 -6.59 0.88 -17.62
C LEU A 138 -5.27 0.13 -17.37
N GLY A 139 -5.13 -1.06 -17.94
CA GLY A 139 -3.86 -1.78 -17.96
C GLY A 139 -4.02 -3.28 -18.15
N GLU A 140 -2.90 -4.00 -18.05
CA GLU A 140 -2.88 -5.46 -18.10
C GLU A 140 -3.37 -6.10 -16.79
N TYR A 141 -4.19 -7.13 -16.92
CA TYR A 141 -4.68 -7.94 -15.83
C TYR A 141 -4.89 -9.40 -16.25
N GLN A 142 -5.07 -10.25 -15.25
CA GLN A 142 -5.40 -11.65 -15.39
C GLN A 142 -6.68 -11.95 -14.61
N ILE A 143 -7.60 -12.68 -15.21
CA ILE A 143 -8.82 -13.15 -14.55
C ILE A 143 -8.91 -14.67 -14.64
N LYS A 144 -9.23 -15.33 -13.52
CA LYS A 144 -9.46 -16.77 -13.49
C LYS A 144 -10.90 -17.06 -13.88
N ILE A 145 -11.08 -17.71 -15.02
CA ILE A 145 -12.38 -18.14 -15.51
C ILE A 145 -12.62 -19.60 -15.09
N PRO A 146 -13.69 -19.91 -14.31
CA PRO A 146 -13.99 -21.28 -13.89
C PRO A 146 -14.34 -22.19 -15.07
N ALA A 147 -14.00 -23.48 -14.96
CA ALA A 147 -14.15 -24.47 -16.03
C ALA A 147 -15.60 -24.65 -16.53
N ASP A 148 -16.61 -24.44 -15.68
CA ASP A 148 -18.02 -24.64 -16.04
C ASP A 148 -18.65 -23.45 -16.79
N SER A 149 -17.95 -22.32 -16.88
CA SER A 149 -18.48 -21.11 -17.52
C SER A 149 -18.52 -21.17 -19.06
N THR A 150 -17.98 -22.24 -19.68
CA THR A 150 -18.10 -22.46 -21.14
C THR A 150 -19.48 -22.93 -21.60
N SER A 151 -20.46 -23.11 -20.69
CA SER A 151 -21.74 -23.76 -21.00
C SER A 151 -22.99 -22.89 -20.82
N ALA A 152 -22.88 -21.64 -20.35
CA ALA A 152 -24.06 -20.82 -20.04
C ALA A 152 -23.86 -19.34 -20.38
N ASN A 153 -23.90 -19.01 -21.68
CA ASN A 153 -24.46 -17.77 -22.26
C ASN A 153 -24.04 -17.63 -23.74
N GLN A 154 -24.59 -18.46 -24.61
CA GLN A 154 -24.90 -18.00 -25.96
C GLN A 154 -26.27 -17.31 -25.90
N GLY A 155 -26.27 -16.01 -25.55
CA GLY A 155 -27.49 -15.23 -25.46
C GLY A 155 -27.29 -13.82 -24.89
N GLN A 156 -26.95 -12.88 -25.75
CA GLN A 156 -27.17 -11.42 -25.61
C GLN A 156 -26.66 -10.68 -24.36
N SER A 157 -25.39 -10.27 -24.40
CA SER A 157 -24.90 -8.88 -24.20
C SER A 157 -23.41 -8.90 -24.55
N GLY A 158 -23.01 -8.38 -25.72
CA GLY A 158 -22.55 -7.00 -25.87
C GLY A 158 -21.02 -7.00 -25.85
N GLN A 159 -20.42 -7.01 -27.04
CA GLN A 159 -18.98 -7.06 -27.36
C GLN A 159 -18.12 -6.17 -26.45
N ASP A 160 -17.08 -6.76 -25.83
CA ASP A 160 -15.75 -6.17 -25.55
C ASP A 160 -14.93 -7.08 -24.61
N ALA A 161 -14.72 -8.34 -25.02
CA ALA A 161 -13.69 -9.19 -24.41
C ALA A 161 -12.64 -9.48 -25.49
N GLY A 162 -11.43 -8.99 -25.26
CA GLY A 162 -10.32 -8.91 -26.19
C GLY A 162 -10.00 -10.20 -26.97
N ARG A 163 -9.50 -9.98 -28.18
CA ARG A 163 -8.94 -11.00 -29.08
C ARG A 163 -7.65 -11.57 -28.51
N ASP A 164 -7.32 -12.78 -28.98
CA ASP A 164 -6.08 -13.53 -28.76
C ASP A 164 -5.85 -14.21 -27.40
N ALA A 165 -6.55 -15.33 -27.23
CA ALA A 165 -6.15 -16.42 -26.34
C ALA A 165 -4.92 -17.15 -26.89
N ARG A 166 -3.72 -16.66 -26.55
CA ARG A 166 -2.48 -17.44 -26.69
C ARG A 166 -1.76 -17.47 -25.35
N ASP A 167 -1.55 -18.70 -24.89
CA ASP A 167 -0.83 -19.12 -23.67
C ASP A 167 -1.69 -19.30 -22.40
N LEU A 168 -2.07 -20.55 -22.13
CA LEU A 168 -2.94 -20.95 -21.01
C LEU A 168 -2.38 -22.22 -20.35
N SER A 169 -1.93 -22.13 -19.10
CA SER A 169 -1.70 -23.30 -18.25
C SER A 169 -3.06 -23.83 -17.76
N GLN A 170 -3.49 -24.98 -18.26
CA GLN A 170 -4.71 -25.64 -17.77
C GLN A 170 -4.48 -26.19 -16.36
N THR A 171 -5.38 -25.86 -15.43
CA THR A 171 -5.48 -26.51 -14.11
C THR A 171 -6.91 -27.02 -13.91
N GLN A 172 -7.11 -28.00 -13.02
CA GLN A 172 -8.44 -28.57 -12.75
C GLN A 172 -9.48 -27.54 -12.23
N ASP A 173 -9.05 -26.35 -11.79
CA ASP A 173 -9.90 -25.31 -11.16
C ASP A 173 -10.27 -24.12 -12.07
N GLY A 174 -10.01 -24.21 -13.39
CA GLY A 174 -10.30 -23.13 -14.35
C GLY A 174 -9.06 -22.62 -15.10
N THR A 175 -9.22 -21.53 -15.83
CA THR A 175 -8.23 -21.01 -16.78
C THR A 175 -8.00 -19.51 -16.59
N TRP A 176 -6.74 -19.13 -16.34
CA TRP A 176 -6.32 -17.73 -16.24
C TRP A 176 -6.23 -17.09 -17.62
N LYS A 177 -6.92 -15.98 -17.87
CA LYS A 177 -6.79 -15.22 -19.11
C LYS A 177 -6.12 -13.88 -18.83
N LYS A 178 -5.03 -13.61 -19.55
CA LYS A 178 -4.44 -12.27 -19.66
C LYS A 178 -5.32 -11.40 -20.56
N ALA A 179 -5.48 -10.14 -20.20
CA ALA A 179 -6.18 -9.13 -20.98
C ALA A 179 -5.61 -7.74 -20.68
N TYR A 180 -5.76 -6.81 -21.62
CA TYR A 180 -5.59 -5.39 -21.40
C TYR A 180 -6.97 -4.73 -21.42
N GLY A 181 -7.23 -3.82 -20.48
CA GLY A 181 -8.49 -3.09 -20.45
C GLY A 181 -8.77 -2.42 -19.12
N LEU A 182 -10.06 -2.17 -18.86
CA LEU A 182 -10.52 -1.57 -17.61
C LEU A 182 -10.29 -2.53 -16.43
N LYS A 183 -9.46 -2.10 -15.49
CA LYS A 183 -9.12 -2.79 -14.24
C LYS A 183 -9.84 -2.21 -13.03
N ALA A 184 -10.28 -0.96 -13.15
CA ALA A 184 -11.08 -0.32 -12.12
C ALA A 184 -12.52 -0.87 -12.13
N PHE A 185 -13.09 -1.05 -10.93
CA PHE A 185 -14.44 -1.58 -10.76
C PHE A 185 -15.42 -0.52 -10.28
N SER A 186 -16.70 -0.69 -10.57
CA SER A 186 -17.78 0.06 -9.90
C SER A 186 -17.68 -0.12 -8.38
N PRO A 187 -17.89 0.95 -7.58
CA PRO A 187 -17.87 0.87 -6.13
C PRO A 187 -19.04 0.08 -5.54
N ILE A 188 -20.07 -0.22 -6.34
CA ILE A 188 -21.18 -1.11 -6.01
C ILE A 188 -21.04 -2.42 -6.81
N ALA A 189 -21.16 -3.54 -6.10
CA ALA A 189 -21.04 -4.89 -6.68
C ALA A 189 -22.11 -5.20 -7.75
N ASP A 190 -21.81 -6.19 -8.60
CA ASP A 190 -22.75 -6.71 -9.59
C ASP A 190 -23.92 -7.43 -8.91
N GLY A 191 -25.10 -7.36 -9.54
CA GLY A 191 -26.35 -7.91 -8.98
C GLY A 191 -27.04 -7.03 -7.93
N PHE A 192 -26.45 -5.89 -7.55
CA PHE A 192 -27.05 -4.93 -6.61
C PHE A 192 -27.54 -3.66 -7.31
N TYR A 193 -28.78 -3.28 -7.01
CA TYR A 193 -29.37 -2.07 -7.57
C TYR A 193 -28.83 -0.82 -6.88
N TYR A 194 -28.63 0.24 -7.66
CA TYR A 194 -28.49 1.59 -7.14
C TYR A 194 -29.10 2.60 -8.12
N SER A 195 -29.40 3.79 -7.63
CA SER A 195 -29.71 4.97 -8.43
C SER A 195 -28.85 6.15 -8.00
N ASP A 196 -28.54 7.03 -8.94
CA ASP A 196 -27.69 8.19 -8.74
C ASP A 196 -28.02 9.29 -9.75
N PHE A 197 -27.48 10.48 -9.51
CA PHE A 197 -27.52 11.63 -10.41
C PHE A 197 -26.28 12.50 -10.17
N ASP A 198 -25.99 13.42 -11.08
CA ASP A 198 -24.89 14.37 -10.95
C ASP A 198 -25.14 15.31 -9.75
N ASP A 199 -24.49 15.03 -8.62
CA ASP A 199 -24.69 15.72 -7.35
C ASP A 199 -23.39 16.40 -6.84
N PHE A 200 -22.33 16.40 -7.65
CA PHE A 200 -21.05 16.99 -7.27
C PHE A 200 -21.20 18.51 -7.13
N GLY A 201 -20.68 19.07 -6.05
CA GLY A 201 -20.77 20.51 -5.80
C GLY A 201 -22.13 21.01 -5.27
N GLU A 202 -23.15 20.15 -5.14
CA GLU A 202 -24.44 20.53 -4.57
C GLU A 202 -24.34 21.04 -3.13
N ASN A 203 -25.28 21.91 -2.72
CA ASN A 203 -25.28 22.49 -1.38
C ASN A 203 -25.71 21.47 -0.32
N ARG A 204 -24.86 21.24 0.68
CA ARG A 204 -25.19 20.51 1.91
C ARG A 204 -25.39 21.48 3.08
N SER A 205 -26.40 21.26 3.90
CA SER A 205 -26.85 22.19 4.95
C SER A 205 -26.70 21.69 6.40
N TYR A 206 -26.26 20.44 6.61
CA TYR A 206 -26.05 19.91 7.95
C TYR A 206 -24.81 20.56 8.62
N GLY A 207 -25.03 21.35 9.67
CA GLY A 207 -23.99 22.12 10.37
C GLY A 207 -23.77 23.50 9.75
N TYR A 208 -23.11 23.55 8.59
CA TYR A 208 -22.86 24.79 7.83
C TYR A 208 -22.96 24.51 6.32
N SER A 209 -23.14 25.55 5.51
CA SER A 209 -23.22 25.42 4.05
C SER A 209 -21.86 24.97 3.50
N ARG A 210 -21.83 23.78 2.89
CA ARG A 210 -20.68 23.22 2.20
C ARG A 210 -21.09 22.64 0.86
N ARG A 211 -20.13 22.51 -0.06
CA ARG A 211 -20.34 21.77 -1.31
C ARG A 211 -20.21 20.27 -1.08
N HIS A 212 -20.93 19.49 -1.86
CA HIS A 212 -20.78 18.05 -1.93
C HIS A 212 -19.47 17.69 -2.65
N LEU A 213 -18.62 16.88 -2.01
CA LEU A 213 -17.28 16.52 -2.49
C LEU A 213 -17.19 15.00 -2.65
N GLY A 214 -17.90 14.48 -3.65
CA GLY A 214 -18.06 13.06 -3.94
C GLY A 214 -19.34 12.84 -4.74
N HIS A 215 -19.78 11.60 -4.79
CA HIS A 215 -20.93 11.12 -5.56
C HIS A 215 -21.77 10.18 -4.70
N ASP A 216 -23.06 10.47 -4.52
CA ASP A 216 -23.95 9.61 -3.73
C ASP A 216 -24.67 8.58 -4.60
N MET A 217 -24.55 7.30 -4.23
CA MET A 217 -25.16 6.17 -4.91
C MET A 217 -26.20 5.53 -3.99
N MET A 218 -27.48 5.83 -4.24
CA MET A 218 -28.62 5.37 -3.43
C MET A 218 -28.82 3.88 -3.61
N THR A 219 -28.71 3.11 -2.53
CA THR A 219 -28.80 1.64 -2.55
C THR A 219 -29.31 1.12 -1.22
N GLU A 220 -29.53 -0.18 -1.08
CA GLU A 220 -29.97 -0.78 0.17
C GLU A 220 -28.83 -0.82 1.21
N THR A 221 -29.17 -0.92 2.49
CA THR A 221 -28.17 -1.19 3.55
C THR A 221 -27.66 -2.62 3.41
N GLY A 222 -26.35 -2.81 3.50
CA GLY A 222 -25.73 -4.13 3.36
C GLY A 222 -25.29 -4.47 1.93
N THR A 223 -25.49 -3.58 0.95
CA THR A 223 -24.92 -3.72 -0.40
C THR A 223 -23.39 -3.78 -0.29
N PRO A 224 -22.72 -4.77 -0.91
CA PRO A 224 -21.27 -4.87 -0.92
C PRO A 224 -20.62 -3.67 -1.61
N VAL A 225 -19.70 -3.03 -0.89
CA VAL A 225 -18.87 -1.92 -1.38
C VAL A 225 -17.56 -2.50 -1.90
N ILE A 226 -17.16 -2.07 -3.08
CA ILE A 226 -16.04 -2.60 -3.85
C ILE A 226 -14.88 -1.60 -3.90
N ALA A 227 -13.65 -2.07 -3.73
CA ALA A 227 -12.44 -1.29 -4.00
C ALA A 227 -12.37 -0.95 -5.50
N VAL A 228 -12.39 0.34 -5.82
CA VAL A 228 -12.45 0.82 -7.22
C VAL A 228 -11.12 0.62 -7.93
N GLU A 229 -10.01 0.87 -7.24
CA GLU A 229 -8.64 0.64 -7.71
C GLU A 229 -7.85 -0.07 -6.61
N SER A 230 -6.83 -0.84 -6.98
CA SER A 230 -5.89 -1.40 -6.01
C SER A 230 -5.11 -0.31 -5.29
N GLY A 231 -4.78 -0.57 -4.04
CA GLY A 231 -4.07 0.40 -3.23
C GLY A 231 -3.86 -0.06 -1.79
N THR A 232 -3.59 0.91 -0.93
CA THR A 232 -3.36 0.68 0.50
C THR A 232 -4.45 1.39 1.31
N ILE A 233 -5.01 0.70 2.30
CA ILE A 233 -5.96 1.30 3.25
C ILE A 233 -5.22 2.33 4.10
N GLU A 234 -5.51 3.61 3.90
CA GLU A 234 -4.94 4.70 4.70
C GLU A 234 -5.82 5.09 5.89
N ALA A 235 -7.13 4.83 5.80
CA ALA A 235 -8.05 5.32 6.81
C ALA A 235 -9.22 4.35 7.03
N LEU A 236 -9.42 3.95 8.27
CA LEU A 236 -10.65 3.33 8.78
C LEU A 236 -11.14 4.12 9.98
N GLY A 237 -12.41 3.94 10.37
CA GLY A 237 -13.01 4.54 11.55
C GLY A 237 -14.19 5.49 11.26
N TRP A 238 -14.70 6.04 12.36
CA TRP A 238 -15.84 6.96 12.37
C TRP A 238 -15.43 8.43 12.20
N ASN A 239 -16.25 9.23 11.51
CA ASN A 239 -16.27 10.68 11.68
C ASN A 239 -17.71 11.24 11.67
N GLN A 240 -17.87 12.47 12.16
CA GLN A 240 -19.19 13.11 12.32
C GLN A 240 -19.99 13.20 11.01
N TYR A 241 -19.33 13.44 9.87
CA TYR A 241 -20.01 13.72 8.60
C TYR A 241 -20.26 12.45 7.81
N GLY A 242 -19.20 11.69 7.52
CA GLY A 242 -19.25 10.45 6.75
C GLY A 242 -19.64 9.21 7.54
N GLY A 243 -19.75 9.27 8.87
CA GLY A 243 -20.01 8.08 9.67
C GLY A 243 -18.85 7.10 9.59
N TRP A 244 -19.16 5.81 9.47
CA TRP A 244 -18.15 4.80 9.17
C TRP A 244 -17.63 4.98 7.75
N ARG A 245 -16.30 5.04 7.62
CA ARG A 245 -15.62 5.31 6.34
C ARG A 245 -14.42 4.40 6.08
N ILE A 246 -14.04 4.31 4.81
CA ILE A 246 -12.80 3.71 4.31
C ILE A 246 -12.07 4.74 3.44
N GLY A 247 -10.75 4.82 3.59
CA GLY A 247 -9.85 5.60 2.75
C GLY A 247 -8.82 4.69 2.10
N ILE A 248 -8.74 4.67 0.77
CA ILE A 248 -7.76 3.88 0.00
C ILE A 248 -6.85 4.84 -0.79
N ARG A 249 -5.54 4.65 -0.67
CA ARG A 249 -4.51 5.34 -1.44
C ARG A 249 -4.09 4.47 -2.63
N SER A 250 -4.16 4.99 -3.85
CA SER A 250 -3.60 4.31 -5.03
C SER A 250 -2.09 4.08 -4.86
N TYR A 251 -1.54 3.05 -5.48
CA TYR A 251 -0.11 2.73 -5.30
C TYR A 251 0.84 3.82 -5.84
N ASP A 252 0.42 4.59 -6.85
CA ASP A 252 1.16 5.77 -7.34
C ASP A 252 1.01 7.01 -6.44
N LYS A 253 0.22 6.89 -5.38
CA LYS A 253 -0.12 7.88 -4.36
C LYS A 253 -0.95 9.09 -4.81
N GLN A 254 -1.28 9.17 -6.09
CA GLN A 254 -1.97 10.34 -6.65
C GLN A 254 -3.44 10.39 -6.27
N ARG A 255 -4.10 9.25 -6.03
CA ARG A 255 -5.54 9.16 -5.75
C ARG A 255 -5.79 8.68 -4.33
N TYR A 256 -6.68 9.39 -3.65
CA TYR A 256 -7.26 8.97 -2.38
C TYR A 256 -8.77 8.76 -2.58
N TYR A 257 -9.19 7.51 -2.48
CA TYR A 257 -10.58 7.10 -2.57
C TYR A 257 -11.23 7.14 -1.19
N TYR A 258 -12.40 7.76 -1.11
CA TYR A 258 -13.16 7.94 0.12
C TYR A 258 -14.52 7.27 0.00
N TYR A 259 -14.79 6.31 0.89
CA TYR A 259 -16.06 5.61 0.99
C TYR A 259 -16.69 5.94 2.33
N ALA A 260 -17.96 6.34 2.35
CA ALA A 260 -18.63 6.77 3.57
C ALA A 260 -20.08 6.29 3.64
N HIS A 261 -20.69 6.58 4.78
CA HIS A 261 -22.03 6.18 5.17
C HIS A 261 -22.18 4.66 5.29
N LEU A 262 -21.10 3.98 5.70
CA LEU A 262 -21.08 2.53 5.82
C LEU A 262 -21.98 2.03 6.95
N ARG A 263 -22.27 0.74 6.91
CA ARG A 263 -23.22 0.05 7.78
C ARG A 263 -22.90 0.24 9.27
N LYS A 264 -23.94 0.47 10.06
CA LYS A 264 -23.85 0.54 11.53
C LYS A 264 -23.44 -0.81 12.12
N ASP A 265 -22.67 -0.77 13.20
CA ASP A 265 -22.14 -1.91 13.98
C ASP A 265 -21.15 -2.80 13.22
N ASP A 266 -21.25 -2.86 11.90
CA ASP A 266 -20.57 -3.84 11.06
C ASP A 266 -20.24 -3.28 9.66
N PRO A 267 -19.34 -2.26 9.58
CA PRO A 267 -19.11 -1.49 8.36
C PRO A 267 -18.14 -2.13 7.34
N TYR A 268 -17.21 -2.97 7.80
CA TYR A 268 -16.04 -3.40 7.02
C TYR A 268 -16.13 -4.87 6.59
N ALA A 269 -15.43 -5.20 5.52
CA ALA A 269 -15.08 -6.58 5.23
C ALA A 269 -14.10 -7.11 6.28
N ASP A 270 -14.01 -8.43 6.39
CA ASP A 270 -13.07 -9.08 7.31
C ASP A 270 -11.62 -8.77 6.88
N ASP A 271 -10.68 -8.81 7.83
CA ASP A 271 -9.23 -8.57 7.62
C ASP A 271 -8.84 -7.19 7.09
N LEU A 272 -9.76 -6.21 7.10
CA LEU A 272 -9.47 -4.83 6.71
C LEU A 272 -8.84 -4.05 7.88
N TYR A 273 -7.60 -3.58 7.70
CA TYR A 273 -6.90 -2.72 8.67
C TYR A 273 -6.10 -1.62 7.96
N ILE A 274 -5.74 -0.56 8.69
CA ILE A 274 -4.91 0.52 8.12
C ILE A 274 -3.52 -0.02 7.78
N GLY A 275 -3.12 0.11 6.52
CA GLY A 275 -1.91 -0.46 5.94
C GLY A 275 -2.15 -1.72 5.12
N ALA A 276 -3.35 -2.31 5.18
CA ALA A 276 -3.69 -3.45 4.34
C ALA A 276 -3.65 -3.08 2.85
N ALA A 277 -3.07 -3.95 2.04
CA ALA A 277 -3.23 -3.90 0.59
C ALA A 277 -4.63 -4.38 0.21
N VAL A 278 -5.24 -3.73 -0.77
CA VAL A 278 -6.49 -4.16 -1.39
C VAL A 278 -6.33 -4.26 -2.89
N THR A 279 -6.99 -5.23 -3.49
CA THR A 279 -7.03 -5.40 -4.94
C THR A 279 -8.30 -4.78 -5.49
N ALA A 280 -8.22 -4.15 -6.67
CA ALA A 280 -9.39 -3.68 -7.40
C ALA A 280 -10.42 -4.82 -7.52
N GLY A 281 -11.67 -4.54 -7.17
CA GLY A 281 -12.75 -5.52 -7.17
C GLY A 281 -12.96 -6.26 -5.84
N ASP A 282 -12.10 -6.09 -4.84
CA ASP A 282 -12.31 -6.69 -3.52
C ASP A 282 -13.49 -6.06 -2.79
N VAL A 283 -14.21 -6.87 -2.01
CA VAL A 283 -15.26 -6.36 -1.11
C VAL A 283 -14.58 -5.75 0.10
N ILE A 284 -14.83 -4.47 0.36
CA ILE A 284 -14.16 -3.71 1.45
C ILE A 284 -15.12 -3.31 2.57
N GLY A 285 -16.43 -3.42 2.35
CA GLY A 285 -17.41 -3.07 3.37
C GLY A 285 -18.82 -3.11 2.85
N PHE A 286 -19.72 -2.49 3.59
CA PHE A 286 -21.15 -2.55 3.33
C PHE A 286 -21.80 -1.18 3.48
N THR A 287 -22.69 -0.85 2.55
CA THR A 287 -23.46 0.41 2.58
C THR A 287 -24.36 0.50 3.79
N GLY A 288 -24.65 1.72 4.23
CA GLY A 288 -25.45 1.98 5.40
C GLY A 288 -26.09 3.36 5.40
N GLN A 289 -26.30 3.89 6.60
CA GLN A 289 -26.97 5.16 6.87
C GLN A 289 -26.25 5.97 7.95
N THR A 290 -24.98 5.65 8.19
CA THR A 290 -24.24 6.27 9.28
C THR A 290 -23.67 7.62 8.89
N GLY A 291 -23.46 8.50 9.87
CA GLY A 291 -22.93 9.84 9.65
C GLY A 291 -23.93 10.90 10.10
N TYR A 292 -23.62 12.16 9.77
CA TYR A 292 -24.33 13.35 10.28
C TYR A 292 -24.72 13.27 11.76
N SER A 293 -23.79 12.84 12.61
CA SER A 293 -24.06 12.63 14.03
C SER A 293 -22.82 12.90 14.88
N LEU A 294 -23.01 13.58 16.01
CA LEU A 294 -21.99 13.74 17.05
C LEU A 294 -21.75 12.45 17.83
N LYS A 295 -22.72 11.52 17.80
CA LYS A 295 -22.60 10.21 18.41
C LYS A 295 -22.10 9.22 17.37
N GLU A 296 -21.00 8.57 17.70
CA GLU A 296 -20.43 7.48 16.91
C GLU A 296 -21.45 6.36 16.65
N ASN A 297 -21.29 5.69 15.52
CA ASN A 297 -22.06 4.51 15.15
C ASN A 297 -23.58 4.75 15.19
N THR A 298 -24.02 5.87 14.61
CA THR A 298 -25.42 6.31 14.59
C THR A 298 -25.95 6.40 13.17
N ASN A 299 -27.09 5.75 12.91
CA ASN A 299 -27.85 5.97 11.68
C ASN A 299 -28.62 7.29 11.80
N ASN A 300 -28.17 8.33 11.09
CA ASN A 300 -28.82 9.64 11.08
C ASN A 300 -29.10 10.15 9.67
N ILE A 301 -28.92 9.30 8.66
CA ILE A 301 -29.20 9.59 7.25
C ILE A 301 -30.47 8.84 6.85
N ASP A 302 -31.43 9.57 6.26
CA ASP A 302 -32.75 9.04 5.95
C ASP A 302 -32.73 7.97 4.83
N THR A 303 -31.92 8.19 3.79
CA THR A 303 -31.81 7.28 2.64
C THR A 303 -30.47 6.56 2.70
N PRO A 304 -30.43 5.21 2.74
CA PRO A 304 -29.16 4.50 2.63
C PRO A 304 -28.50 4.76 1.28
N HIS A 305 -27.21 5.02 1.32
CA HIS A 305 -26.40 5.25 0.13
C HIS A 305 -24.93 5.00 0.43
N LEU A 306 -24.17 4.80 -0.63
CA LEU A 306 -22.72 4.93 -0.59
C LEU A 306 -22.36 6.36 -1.01
N HIS A 307 -21.61 7.07 -0.18
CA HIS A 307 -20.90 8.26 -0.63
C HIS A 307 -19.50 7.85 -1.10
N PHE A 308 -19.19 8.10 -2.37
CA PHE A 308 -17.93 7.76 -3.00
C PHE A 308 -17.22 9.02 -3.52
N GLY A 309 -16.00 9.27 -3.06
CA GLY A 309 -15.20 10.42 -3.44
C GLY A 309 -13.80 10.02 -3.91
N MET A 310 -13.19 10.86 -4.75
CA MET A 310 -11.80 10.77 -5.14
C MET A 310 -11.15 12.14 -4.96
N GLN A 311 -10.07 12.14 -4.19
CA GLN A 311 -9.21 13.29 -4.01
C GLN A 311 -7.87 13.06 -4.73
N LEU A 312 -7.38 14.05 -5.45
CA LEU A 312 -6.03 14.05 -5.99
C LEU A 312 -5.04 14.66 -5.02
N ILE A 313 -3.87 14.03 -4.89
CA ILE A 313 -2.81 14.43 -3.97
C ILE A 313 -1.51 14.59 -4.75
N PHE A 314 -1.20 15.85 -5.06
CA PHE A 314 0.09 16.26 -5.62
C PHE A 314 1.05 16.79 -4.54
N ASP A 315 0.51 17.11 -3.37
CA ASP A 315 1.22 17.65 -2.21
C ASP A 315 0.54 17.10 -0.95
N GLU A 316 1.29 16.35 -0.14
CA GLU A 316 0.79 15.73 1.08
C GLU A 316 0.30 16.77 2.09
N ASP A 317 0.94 17.95 2.13
CA ASP A 317 0.52 19.04 3.03
C ASP A 317 -0.85 19.61 2.62
N ALA A 318 -1.25 19.43 1.35
CA ALA A 318 -2.53 19.88 0.84
C ALA A 318 -3.68 18.90 1.15
N LYS A 319 -3.38 17.64 1.51
CA LYS A 319 -4.36 16.55 1.68
C LYS A 319 -5.50 16.89 2.63
N ASP A 320 -5.20 17.48 3.78
CA ASP A 320 -6.19 17.80 4.81
C ASP A 320 -6.42 19.33 4.94
N SER A 321 -6.03 20.09 3.91
CA SER A 321 -6.09 21.55 3.86
C SER A 321 -7.37 22.08 3.20
N PRO A 322 -7.64 23.41 3.18
CA PRO A 322 -8.72 23.98 2.38
C PRO A 322 -8.50 23.91 0.86
N THR A 323 -7.31 23.54 0.39
CA THR A 323 -6.95 23.47 -1.04
C THR A 323 -7.00 22.05 -1.61
N GLN A 324 -7.82 21.18 -1.01
CA GLN A 324 -8.06 19.83 -1.49
C GLN A 324 -8.63 19.83 -2.91
N ILE A 325 -8.19 18.86 -3.71
CA ILE A 325 -8.64 18.69 -5.09
C ILE A 325 -9.53 17.45 -5.13
N TRP A 326 -10.85 17.65 -5.07
CA TRP A 326 -11.84 16.60 -5.24
C TRP A 326 -12.35 16.58 -6.67
N ILE A 327 -12.55 15.37 -7.19
CA ILE A 327 -12.92 15.13 -8.59
C ILE A 327 -14.40 14.83 -8.68
N ASP A 328 -15.04 15.42 -9.69
CA ASP A 328 -16.38 15.03 -10.11
C ASP A 328 -16.32 13.62 -10.72
N LEU A 329 -17.04 12.70 -10.08
CA LEU A 329 -16.99 11.28 -10.41
C LEU A 329 -18.16 10.82 -11.27
N TYR A 330 -19.12 11.67 -11.63
CA TYR A 330 -20.37 11.21 -12.25
C TYR A 330 -20.14 10.46 -13.58
N SER A 331 -19.30 11.00 -14.47
CA SER A 331 -18.94 10.32 -15.71
C SER A 331 -18.13 9.04 -15.47
N ILE A 332 -17.28 9.01 -14.44
CA ILE A 332 -16.48 7.85 -14.07
C ILE A 332 -17.36 6.74 -13.50
N THR A 333 -18.26 7.02 -12.56
CA THR A 333 -19.16 6.02 -11.98
C THR A 333 -20.11 5.46 -13.04
N LYS A 334 -20.53 6.28 -14.02
CA LYS A 334 -21.27 5.81 -15.19
C LYS A 334 -20.44 4.88 -16.08
N LEU A 335 -19.15 5.19 -16.31
CA LEU A 335 -18.21 4.30 -17.01
C LEU A 335 -18.04 2.97 -16.27
N LEU A 336 -17.78 3.03 -14.97
CA LEU A 336 -17.56 1.86 -14.13
C LEU A 336 -18.83 1.03 -13.93
N SER A 337 -20.02 1.60 -14.14
CA SER A 337 -21.30 0.90 -13.96
C SER A 337 -21.45 -0.35 -14.85
N SER A 338 -20.76 -0.41 -16.00
CA SER A 338 -20.69 -1.58 -16.88
C SER A 338 -19.59 -2.59 -16.50
N HIS A 339 -18.74 -2.25 -15.51
CA HIS A 339 -17.65 -3.08 -15.02
C HIS A 339 -17.79 -3.28 -13.50
N ARG A 340 -18.81 -4.04 -13.11
CA ARG A 340 -19.08 -4.35 -11.69
C ARG A 340 -18.48 -5.69 -11.31
N CYS A 341 -17.94 -5.78 -10.10
CA CYS A 341 -17.41 -7.04 -9.59
C CYS A 341 -18.54 -8.00 -9.22
N THR A 342 -18.56 -9.19 -9.81
CA THR A 342 -19.44 -10.27 -9.36
C THR A 342 -18.96 -10.82 -8.02
N VAL A 343 -19.87 -10.86 -7.05
CA VAL A 343 -19.61 -11.35 -5.70
C VAL A 343 -20.41 -12.62 -5.41
N ILE A 344 -19.88 -13.45 -4.52
CA ILE A 344 -20.57 -14.60 -3.93
C ILE A 344 -20.68 -14.40 -2.43
N LYS A 345 -21.76 -14.92 -1.85
CA LYS A 345 -21.93 -14.92 -0.40
C LYS A 345 -21.32 -16.20 0.16
N ASN A 346 -20.36 -16.06 1.06
CA ASN A 346 -19.81 -17.16 1.82
C ASN A 346 -20.88 -17.66 2.82
N GLU A 347 -21.23 -18.95 2.76
CA GLU A 347 -22.31 -19.52 3.57
C GLU A 347 -21.96 -19.62 5.06
N ASP A 348 -20.67 -19.76 5.39
CA ASP A 348 -20.19 -19.91 6.76
C ASP A 348 -20.12 -18.56 7.47
N THR A 349 -19.59 -17.53 6.80
CA THR A 349 -19.43 -16.18 7.38
C THR A 349 -20.62 -15.27 7.11
N GLY A 350 -21.45 -15.59 6.11
CA GLY A 350 -22.52 -14.74 5.63
C GLY A 350 -22.04 -13.47 4.92
N ARG A 351 -20.73 -13.33 4.66
CA ARG A 351 -20.11 -12.17 4.01
C ARG A 351 -20.05 -12.35 2.50
N TYR A 352 -19.86 -11.24 1.79
CA TYR A 352 -19.61 -11.26 0.35
C TYR A 352 -18.12 -11.20 0.05
N GLU A 353 -17.70 -11.96 -0.94
CA GLU A 353 -16.34 -11.94 -1.49
C GLU A 353 -16.42 -11.96 -3.02
N ARG A 354 -15.33 -11.57 -3.70
CA ARG A 354 -15.27 -11.61 -5.15
C ARG A 354 -15.39 -13.05 -5.66
N LYS A 355 -16.20 -13.26 -6.70
CA LYS A 355 -16.40 -14.59 -7.28
C LYS A 355 -15.20 -15.06 -8.11
N TYR A 356 -14.65 -14.16 -8.91
CA TYR A 356 -13.56 -14.46 -9.84
C TYR A 356 -12.27 -13.86 -9.33
N GLN A 357 -11.23 -14.69 -9.26
CA GLN A 357 -9.90 -14.21 -8.92
C GLN A 357 -9.40 -13.28 -10.02
N PHE A 358 -8.76 -12.19 -9.61
CA PHE A 358 -8.22 -11.16 -10.46
C PHE A 358 -6.84 -10.82 -9.96
N ILE A 359 -5.90 -10.73 -10.87
CA ILE A 359 -4.53 -10.33 -10.61
C ILE A 359 -4.25 -9.20 -11.58
N GLU A 360 -3.76 -8.08 -11.09
CA GLU A 360 -3.18 -7.06 -11.95
C GLU A 360 -1.71 -6.92 -11.62
N GLU A 361 -0.89 -6.78 -12.66
CA GLU A 361 0.48 -6.37 -12.46
C GLU A 361 0.47 -4.86 -12.25
N ASN A 362 0.81 -4.41 -11.05
CA ASN A 362 0.87 -2.99 -10.79
C ASN A 362 2.24 -2.44 -11.24
N PHE A 363 2.23 -1.69 -12.33
CA PHE A 363 3.44 -1.08 -12.89
C PHE A 363 4.14 -0.14 -11.90
N TYR A 364 3.44 0.48 -10.95
CA TYR A 364 4.05 1.34 -9.94
C TYR A 364 4.73 0.55 -8.81
N LEU A 365 4.25 -0.65 -8.49
CA LEU A 365 5.01 -1.58 -7.65
C LEU A 365 6.28 -2.02 -8.39
N LYS A 366 6.17 -2.33 -9.68
CA LYS A 366 7.32 -2.64 -10.54
C LYS A 366 8.27 -1.47 -10.72
N GLU A 367 7.81 -0.23 -10.88
CA GLU A 367 8.64 0.97 -10.96
C GLU A 367 9.23 1.32 -9.61
N LYS A 368 8.59 1.04 -8.48
CA LYS A 368 9.24 1.16 -7.17
C LYS A 368 10.31 0.08 -7.00
N GLU A 369 10.09 -1.11 -7.55
CA GLU A 369 11.07 -2.19 -7.64
C GLU A 369 12.16 -1.93 -8.70
N ALA A 370 11.87 -1.15 -9.75
CA ALA A 370 12.76 -0.85 -10.89
C ALA A 370 13.42 0.54 -10.82
N SER A 371 12.90 1.46 -9.99
CA SER A 371 13.53 2.74 -9.59
C SER A 371 14.42 2.58 -8.36
N ALA A 372 14.37 1.41 -7.71
CA ALA A 372 15.56 0.93 -7.04
C ALA A 372 16.55 0.57 -8.15
N ASP A 373 17.68 1.26 -8.25
CA ASP A 373 18.75 0.93 -9.20
C ASP A 373 19.00 -0.58 -9.10
N VAL A 374 18.57 -1.35 -10.11
CA VAL A 374 18.66 -2.80 -10.09
C VAL A 374 20.11 -3.16 -10.42
N SER A 375 20.71 -4.04 -9.64
CA SER A 375 22.07 -4.49 -9.93
C SER A 375 22.09 -5.29 -11.24
N ASP A 376 22.91 -4.84 -12.20
CA ASP A 376 23.27 -5.62 -13.40
C ASP A 376 24.32 -6.71 -13.10
N SER A 377 24.77 -6.84 -11.84
CA SER A 377 25.78 -7.81 -11.42
C SER A 377 25.18 -9.17 -11.08
N ASP A 378 25.84 -10.24 -11.54
CA ASP A 378 25.55 -11.62 -11.14
C ASP A 378 26.06 -11.96 -9.73
N GLU A 379 26.84 -11.07 -9.10
CA GLU A 379 27.31 -11.19 -7.71
C GLU A 379 27.00 -9.92 -6.92
N ILE A 380 26.42 -10.06 -5.73
CA ILE A 380 26.05 -8.93 -4.86
C ILE A 380 26.49 -9.20 -3.42
N GLU A 381 27.13 -8.21 -2.80
CA GLU A 381 27.41 -8.23 -1.36
C GLU A 381 26.10 -7.98 -0.60
N LEU A 382 25.76 -8.88 0.33
CA LEU A 382 24.54 -8.82 1.12
C LEU A 382 24.87 -8.60 2.60
N PRO A 383 24.83 -7.35 3.07
CA PRO A 383 24.86 -7.06 4.49
C PRO A 383 23.53 -7.50 5.14
N VAL A 384 23.64 -8.22 6.25
CA VAL A 384 22.50 -8.67 7.05
C VAL A 384 22.68 -8.20 8.48
N ILE A 385 21.75 -7.42 9.01
CA ILE A 385 21.86 -6.81 10.35
C ILE A 385 20.96 -7.57 11.31
N MET A 386 21.55 -8.09 12.38
CA MET A 386 20.89 -8.90 13.39
C MET A 386 20.55 -8.06 14.63
N TYR A 387 19.27 -7.82 14.82
CA TYR A 387 18.66 -7.27 16.03
C TYR A 387 18.00 -8.38 16.85
N HIS A 388 17.75 -8.13 18.13
CA HIS A 388 16.94 -9.00 18.99
C HIS A 388 15.85 -8.15 19.65
N ALA A 389 16.08 -7.63 20.86
CA ALA A 389 15.10 -6.82 21.58
C ALA A 389 15.28 -5.32 21.32
N ILE A 390 14.15 -4.61 21.18
CA ILE A 390 14.11 -3.14 21.12
C ILE A 390 13.48 -2.59 22.41
N LEU A 391 14.24 -1.92 23.28
CA LEU A 391 13.73 -1.41 24.56
C LEU A 391 14.29 -0.04 24.91
N LYS A 392 13.46 0.82 25.50
CA LYS A 392 13.88 2.15 25.97
C LYS A 392 14.98 2.10 27.02
N GLU A 393 14.98 1.06 27.86
CA GLU A 393 15.93 0.91 28.96
C GLU A 393 16.74 -0.36 28.81
N ASN A 394 18.07 -0.24 28.80
CA ASN A 394 18.99 -1.37 28.83
C ASN A 394 19.60 -1.53 30.24
N LYS A 395 18.76 -1.84 31.22
CA LYS A 395 19.12 -1.86 32.66
C LYS A 395 20.28 -2.79 33.04
N LYS A 396 20.67 -3.72 32.17
CA LYS A 396 21.72 -4.73 32.42
C LYS A 396 22.89 -4.66 31.44
N ASN A 397 23.01 -3.59 30.64
CA ASN A 397 24.00 -3.48 29.55
C ASN A 397 24.02 -4.74 28.67
N ASN A 398 22.84 -5.27 28.35
CA ASN A 398 22.70 -6.43 27.50
C ASN A 398 22.99 -6.02 26.05
N LYS A 399 23.98 -6.67 25.43
CA LYS A 399 24.40 -6.40 24.06
C LYS A 399 23.34 -6.71 22.99
N TYR A 400 22.27 -7.43 23.34
CA TYR A 400 21.16 -7.79 22.46
C TYR A 400 19.97 -6.81 22.55
N ILE A 401 20.09 -5.72 23.31
CA ILE A 401 19.00 -4.74 23.53
C ILE A 401 19.35 -3.39 22.91
N VAL A 402 18.75 -3.06 21.76
CA VAL A 402 18.90 -1.77 21.09
C VAL A 402 17.76 -0.83 21.52
N SER A 403 18.00 0.47 21.63
CA SER A 403 16.93 1.43 21.95
C SER A 403 16.10 1.80 20.71
N PRO A 404 14.81 2.14 20.85
CA PRO A 404 14.01 2.63 19.72
C PRO A 404 14.65 3.82 19.00
N ASP A 405 15.26 4.75 19.75
CA ASP A 405 15.93 5.93 19.20
C ASP A 405 17.17 5.54 18.38
N LEU A 406 17.94 4.55 18.85
CA LEU A 406 19.09 4.05 18.11
C LEU A 406 18.65 3.32 16.84
N PHE A 407 17.63 2.47 16.93
CA PHE A 407 17.08 1.78 15.77
C PHE A 407 16.52 2.76 14.73
N GLU A 408 15.80 3.81 15.14
CA GLU A 408 15.34 4.86 14.22
C GLU A 408 16.52 5.58 13.53
N ARG A 409 17.63 5.80 14.24
CA ARG A 409 18.85 6.36 13.64
C ARG A 409 19.49 5.40 12.65
N ASP A 410 19.50 4.10 12.92
CA ASP A 410 19.98 3.08 12.00
C ASP A 410 19.16 3.09 10.69
N LEU A 411 17.82 3.13 10.76
CA LEU A 411 16.96 3.22 9.58
C LEU A 411 17.24 4.49 8.75
N LYS A 412 17.45 5.63 9.42
CA LYS A 412 17.83 6.88 8.75
C LYS A 412 19.20 6.77 8.07
N TYR A 413 20.15 6.09 8.70
CA TYR A 413 21.49 5.90 8.16
C TYR A 413 21.47 5.01 6.91
N ILE A 414 20.80 3.86 7.00
CA ILE A 414 20.58 2.94 5.87
C ILE A 414 19.99 3.70 4.67
N LYS A 415 18.90 4.45 4.91
CA LYS A 415 18.26 5.26 3.86
C LYS A 415 19.21 6.30 3.26
N LYS A 416 19.99 6.99 4.11
CA LYS A 416 20.94 8.02 3.69
C LYS A 416 22.04 7.44 2.80
N LYS A 417 22.46 6.20 3.03
CA LYS A 417 23.48 5.50 2.24
C LYS A 417 22.95 4.85 0.96
N GLY A 418 21.65 4.96 0.68
CA GLY A 418 21.04 4.39 -0.53
C GLY A 418 20.76 2.89 -0.45
N TYR A 419 20.96 2.27 0.73
CA TYR A 419 20.67 0.85 0.90
C TYR A 419 19.17 0.61 0.95
N THR A 420 18.74 -0.44 0.27
CA THR A 420 17.34 -0.84 0.12
C THR A 420 17.09 -2.12 0.92
N PRO A 421 16.26 -2.05 1.98
CA PRO A 421 15.87 -3.23 2.74
C PRO A 421 15.08 -4.22 1.88
N VAL A 422 15.50 -5.49 1.86
CA VAL A 422 14.86 -6.58 1.12
C VAL A 422 14.54 -7.78 2.04
N PHE A 423 13.58 -8.59 1.63
CA PHE A 423 13.28 -9.87 2.27
C PHE A 423 14.21 -11.00 1.81
N MET A 424 14.31 -12.06 2.61
CA MET A 424 15.05 -13.25 2.25
C MET A 424 14.46 -13.95 1.02
N LYS A 425 13.13 -13.97 0.84
CA LYS A 425 12.53 -14.48 -0.40
C LYS A 425 13.03 -13.79 -1.68
N GLU A 426 13.34 -12.49 -1.61
CA GLU A 426 13.88 -11.71 -2.74
C GLU A 426 15.34 -12.11 -3.00
N VAL A 427 16.14 -12.27 -1.93
CA VAL A 427 17.51 -12.78 -2.00
C VAL A 427 17.57 -14.19 -2.60
N ILE A 428 16.66 -15.07 -2.16
CA ILE A 428 16.54 -16.43 -2.67
C ILE A 428 16.20 -16.42 -4.16
N ALA A 429 15.20 -15.62 -4.57
CA ALA A 429 14.80 -15.52 -5.97
C ALA A 429 15.95 -15.04 -6.87
N PHE A 430 16.73 -14.07 -6.40
CA PHE A 430 17.94 -13.63 -7.12
C PHE A 430 18.98 -14.75 -7.23
N ALA A 431 19.32 -15.44 -6.14
CA ALA A 431 20.27 -16.55 -6.18
C ALA A 431 19.80 -17.74 -7.03
N GLU A 432 18.48 -17.94 -7.16
CA GLU A 432 17.87 -18.93 -8.06
C GLU A 432 17.77 -18.46 -9.52
N GLY A 433 18.07 -17.18 -9.79
CA GLY A 433 18.01 -16.58 -11.13
C GLY A 433 16.60 -16.21 -11.59
N SER A 434 15.60 -16.27 -10.71
CA SER A 434 14.20 -15.96 -10.99
C SER A 434 13.78 -14.54 -10.57
N GLY A 435 14.65 -13.80 -9.88
CA GLY A 435 14.42 -12.44 -9.44
C GLY A 435 15.64 -11.54 -9.58
N THR A 436 15.47 -10.27 -9.22
CA THR A 436 16.52 -9.25 -9.17
C THR A 436 16.64 -8.69 -7.74
N LEU A 437 17.77 -8.05 -7.45
CA LEU A 437 17.99 -7.29 -6.22
C LEU A 437 18.37 -5.85 -6.58
N PRO A 438 18.10 -4.88 -5.70
CA PRO A 438 18.64 -3.54 -5.83
C PRO A 438 20.18 -3.57 -5.77
N GLU A 439 20.83 -2.50 -6.23
CA GLU A 439 22.29 -2.33 -6.29
C GLU A 439 22.92 -2.42 -4.90
N TYR A 440 22.24 -1.84 -3.89
CA TYR A 440 22.66 -1.84 -2.49
C TYR A 440 21.61 -2.53 -1.61
N PRO A 441 21.43 -3.86 -1.70
CA PRO A 441 20.46 -4.55 -0.86
C PRO A 441 20.98 -4.63 0.58
N ILE A 442 20.07 -4.64 1.55
CA ILE A 442 20.38 -4.95 2.94
C ILE A 442 19.23 -5.77 3.54
N VAL A 443 19.53 -6.72 4.43
CA VAL A 443 18.49 -7.45 5.17
C VAL A 443 18.52 -7.02 6.62
N ILE A 444 17.37 -6.58 7.15
CA ILE A 444 17.20 -6.26 8.57
C ILE A 444 16.51 -7.45 9.22
N THR A 445 17.15 -8.12 10.18
CA THR A 445 16.59 -9.30 10.87
C THR A 445 16.37 -9.06 12.34
N PHE A 446 15.31 -9.63 12.88
CA PHE A 446 15.00 -9.70 14.31
C PHE A 446 14.88 -11.17 14.72
N ASP A 447 15.65 -11.57 15.73
CA ASP A 447 15.61 -12.93 16.28
C ASP A 447 14.73 -12.99 17.55
N ASP A 448 14.35 -14.20 17.94
CA ASP A 448 13.57 -14.58 19.14
C ASP A 448 12.06 -14.26 19.12
N GLY A 449 11.62 -13.28 18.34
CA GLY A 449 10.21 -12.90 18.27
C GLY A 449 9.71 -12.14 19.51
N TYR A 450 10.48 -11.19 20.04
CA TYR A 450 10.02 -10.38 21.18
C TYR A 450 8.84 -9.49 20.79
N TYR A 451 7.87 -9.32 21.69
CA TYR A 451 6.73 -8.41 21.51
C TYR A 451 7.18 -6.96 21.29
N ASN A 452 8.35 -6.60 21.80
CA ASN A 452 8.91 -5.27 21.57
C ASN A 452 9.35 -5.00 20.12
N ASN A 453 9.51 -6.04 19.28
CA ASN A 453 9.66 -5.89 17.84
C ASN A 453 8.36 -5.37 17.21
N TYR A 454 7.21 -5.93 17.60
CA TYR A 454 5.90 -5.41 17.24
C TYR A 454 5.66 -4.00 17.83
N TYR A 455 5.96 -3.79 19.10
CA TYR A 455 5.60 -2.55 19.80
C TYR A 455 6.46 -1.34 19.39
N TYR A 456 7.77 -1.51 19.19
CA TYR A 456 8.69 -0.41 18.87
C TYR A 456 9.22 -0.43 17.43
N ALA A 457 9.63 -1.59 16.91
CA ALA A 457 10.27 -1.65 15.59
C ALA A 457 9.25 -1.52 14.45
N TYR A 458 8.09 -2.19 14.55
CA TYR A 458 7.09 -2.20 13.49
C TYR A 458 6.55 -0.79 13.13
N PRO A 459 6.18 0.10 14.08
CA PRO A 459 5.81 1.47 13.74
C PRO A 459 6.92 2.26 13.03
N LEU A 460 8.19 2.01 13.38
CA LEU A 460 9.33 2.66 12.75
C LEU A 460 9.56 2.15 11.33
N LEU A 461 9.50 0.84 11.11
CA LEU A 461 9.58 0.24 9.77
C LEU A 461 8.48 0.80 8.85
N LYS A 462 7.24 0.92 9.34
CA LYS A 462 6.14 1.59 8.62
C LYS A 462 6.46 3.05 8.29
N LYS A 463 6.92 3.83 9.29
CA LYS A 463 7.29 5.24 9.14
C LYS A 463 8.36 5.46 8.07
N TYR A 464 9.32 4.55 7.94
CA TYR A 464 10.41 4.64 6.98
C TYR A 464 10.19 3.86 5.68
N ASN A 465 9.06 3.15 5.56
CA ASN A 465 8.74 2.23 4.47
C ASN A 465 9.89 1.22 4.25
N MET A 466 10.29 0.54 5.31
CA MET A 466 11.39 -0.44 5.30
C MET A 466 10.90 -1.83 5.68
N LYS A 467 11.48 -2.84 5.05
CA LYS A 467 11.19 -4.27 5.27
C LYS A 467 12.10 -4.85 6.35
N ALA A 468 11.62 -5.87 7.07
CA ALA A 468 12.42 -6.65 8.00
C ALA A 468 12.00 -8.13 8.04
N VAL A 469 12.90 -8.99 8.49
CA VAL A 469 12.68 -10.42 8.68
C VAL A 469 12.56 -10.71 10.17
N LEU A 470 11.54 -11.43 10.60
CA LEU A 470 11.35 -11.89 11.97
C LEU A 470 11.53 -13.40 12.07
N SER A 471 12.53 -13.84 12.82
CA SER A 471 12.79 -15.25 13.11
C SER A 471 12.18 -15.59 14.47
N VAL A 472 11.04 -16.32 14.50
CA VAL A 472 10.29 -16.57 15.74
C VAL A 472 10.61 -17.93 16.35
N VAL A 473 10.60 -18.01 17.69
CA VAL A 473 10.69 -19.27 18.44
C VAL A 473 9.27 -19.77 18.71
N GLY A 474 8.90 -20.92 18.15
CA GLY A 474 7.51 -21.38 18.07
C GLY A 474 6.83 -21.51 19.44
N LYS A 475 7.51 -22.15 20.39
CA LYS A 475 6.99 -22.35 21.74
C LYS A 475 6.71 -21.03 22.47
N MET A 476 7.55 -20.02 22.29
CA MET A 476 7.33 -18.72 22.92
C MET A 476 6.05 -18.07 22.38
N SER A 477 5.86 -18.09 21.06
CA SER A 477 4.63 -17.57 20.44
C SER A 477 3.39 -18.37 20.81
N ASP A 478 3.46 -19.69 20.95
CA ASP A 478 2.37 -20.51 21.49
C ASP A 478 2.02 -20.10 22.93
N GLU A 479 2.99 -20.06 23.84
CA GLU A 479 2.78 -19.74 25.26
C GLU A 479 2.13 -18.36 25.45
N PHE A 480 2.59 -17.35 24.70
CA PHE A 480 2.03 -15.99 24.75
C PHE A 480 0.72 -15.84 23.98
N SER A 481 0.39 -16.73 23.04
CA SER A 481 -0.93 -16.78 22.39
C SER A 481 -1.98 -17.41 23.31
N GLU A 482 -1.60 -18.39 24.12
CA GLU A 482 -2.48 -19.00 25.12
C GLU A 482 -2.71 -18.07 26.33
N ASN A 483 -1.67 -17.37 26.76
CA ASN A 483 -1.70 -16.49 27.93
C ASN A 483 -1.26 -15.08 27.53
N ILE A 484 -2.18 -14.32 26.93
CA ILE A 484 -1.90 -13.00 26.38
C ILE A 484 -1.38 -12.05 27.48
N ASP A 485 -0.12 -11.67 27.35
CA ASP A 485 0.54 -10.64 28.14
C ASP A 485 1.41 -9.79 27.21
N ARG A 486 1.05 -8.50 27.07
CA ARG A 486 1.68 -7.57 26.12
C ARG A 486 2.73 -6.69 26.78
N ASN A 487 3.52 -7.26 27.70
CA ASN A 487 4.59 -6.53 28.35
C ASN A 487 5.84 -6.46 27.43
N PRO A 488 6.25 -5.29 26.95
CA PRO A 488 7.39 -5.18 26.02
C PRO A 488 8.71 -5.67 26.62
N GLY A 489 8.84 -5.73 27.95
CA GLY A 489 10.08 -6.12 28.63
C GLY A 489 10.42 -7.61 28.58
N TYR A 490 9.45 -8.48 28.30
CA TYR A 490 9.67 -9.93 28.29
C TYR A 490 8.72 -10.73 27.38
N ALA A 491 7.61 -10.16 26.93
CA ALA A 491 6.66 -10.89 26.12
C ALA A 491 7.23 -11.19 24.73
N HIS A 492 6.70 -12.25 24.12
CA HIS A 492 6.93 -12.58 22.71
C HIS A 492 5.67 -12.28 21.90
N VAL A 493 5.82 -12.10 20.59
CA VAL A 493 4.69 -11.88 19.68
C VAL A 493 3.76 -13.10 19.69
N THR A 494 2.45 -12.84 19.73
CA THR A 494 1.44 -13.89 19.56
C THR A 494 1.28 -14.25 18.07
N TRP A 495 0.56 -15.34 17.77
CA TRP A 495 0.23 -15.68 16.39
C TRP A 495 -0.61 -14.62 15.68
N ASP A 496 -1.48 -13.91 16.41
CA ASP A 496 -2.24 -12.78 15.87
C ASP A 496 -1.33 -11.59 15.54
N ASP A 497 -0.37 -11.29 16.42
CA ASP A 497 0.61 -10.23 16.17
C ASP A 497 1.47 -10.59 14.94
N ILE A 498 1.88 -11.87 14.80
CA ILE A 498 2.63 -12.38 13.64
C ILE A 498 1.82 -12.26 12.35
N LEU A 499 0.53 -12.60 12.38
CA LEU A 499 -0.37 -12.47 11.23
C LEU A 499 -0.49 -11.00 10.80
N GLU A 500 -0.72 -10.09 11.74
CA GLU A 500 -0.80 -8.65 11.46
C GLU A 500 0.51 -8.13 10.85
N MET A 501 1.66 -8.51 11.43
CA MET A 501 2.98 -8.13 10.93
C MET A 501 3.19 -8.65 9.51
N HIS A 502 2.86 -9.92 9.25
CA HIS A 502 3.00 -10.54 7.94
C HIS A 502 2.14 -9.85 6.88
N LEU A 503 0.84 -9.71 7.15
CA LEU A 503 -0.11 -9.12 6.19
C LEU A 503 0.24 -7.66 5.85
N SER A 504 0.94 -6.95 6.75
CA SER A 504 1.33 -5.56 6.54
C SER A 504 2.29 -5.33 5.37
N GLY A 505 2.95 -6.39 4.89
CA GLY A 505 3.97 -6.31 3.84
C GLY A 505 5.32 -5.76 4.30
N TYR A 506 5.49 -5.42 5.59
CA TYR A 506 6.76 -4.97 6.16
C TYR A 506 7.57 -6.09 6.81
N TRP A 507 6.96 -7.26 7.04
CA TRP A 507 7.59 -8.38 7.73
C TRP A 507 7.53 -9.68 6.94
N GLU A 508 8.67 -10.35 6.84
CA GLU A 508 8.77 -11.74 6.44
C GLU A 508 9.03 -12.60 7.68
N ILE A 509 8.25 -13.65 7.87
CA ILE A 509 8.32 -14.52 9.06
C ILE A 509 9.14 -15.76 8.72
N GLN A 510 10.15 -16.06 9.54
CA GLN A 510 11.08 -17.17 9.33
C GLN A 510 11.20 -18.06 10.58
N ASN A 511 11.77 -19.24 10.37
CA ASN A 511 11.81 -20.30 11.37
C ASN A 511 13.06 -20.16 12.26
N HIS A 512 12.85 -20.08 13.59
CA HIS A 512 13.92 -20.07 14.60
C HIS A 512 13.84 -21.26 15.56
N SER A 513 13.43 -22.43 15.05
CA SER A 513 13.09 -23.65 15.80
C SER A 513 11.84 -23.52 16.68
N TYR A 514 11.22 -24.66 17.02
CA TYR A 514 10.03 -24.67 17.87
C TYR A 514 10.39 -24.55 19.37
N ASP A 515 11.20 -25.47 19.92
CA ASP A 515 11.63 -25.47 21.34
C ASP A 515 13.15 -25.66 21.49
N CYS A 516 13.94 -25.28 20.48
CA CYS A 516 15.40 -25.46 20.50
C CYS A 516 16.19 -24.18 20.80
N HIS A 517 15.54 -23.09 21.22
CA HIS A 517 16.22 -21.88 21.69
C HIS A 517 16.70 -22.01 23.16
N THR A 518 17.47 -23.05 23.46
CA THR A 518 18.02 -23.35 24.79
C THR A 518 19.45 -23.91 24.71
N TYR A 519 20.19 -23.88 25.82
CA TYR A 519 21.45 -24.60 26.03
C TYR A 519 21.29 -25.82 26.95
N GLU A 520 20.14 -25.96 27.62
CA GLU A 520 19.96 -26.95 28.69
C GLU A 520 19.72 -28.36 28.14
N LYS A 521 18.90 -28.47 27.09
CA LYS A 521 18.54 -29.76 26.47
C LYS A 521 19.50 -30.13 25.33
N ARG A 522 19.84 -29.16 24.50
CA ARG A 522 20.70 -29.23 23.31
C ARG A 522 21.34 -27.85 23.14
N ASN A 523 22.46 -27.75 22.44
CA ASN A 523 22.99 -26.45 22.01
C ASN A 523 22.27 -26.00 20.73
N GLY A 524 21.19 -25.24 20.85
CA GLY A 524 20.39 -24.88 19.68
C GLY A 524 19.83 -26.13 18.98
N VAL A 525 20.08 -26.21 17.67
CA VAL A 525 19.73 -27.39 16.86
C VAL A 525 20.93 -28.31 16.57
N SER A 526 22.12 -28.09 17.15
CA SER A 526 23.30 -28.93 16.89
C SER A 526 23.11 -30.39 17.33
N GLN A 527 23.53 -31.35 16.51
CA GLN A 527 23.62 -32.79 16.82
C GLN A 527 24.41 -33.04 18.11
N MET A 528 23.87 -33.88 18.99
CA MET A 528 24.51 -34.20 20.27
C MET A 528 25.64 -35.20 20.10
N LYS A 529 26.63 -35.15 21.00
CA LYS A 529 27.73 -36.11 21.00
C LYS A 529 27.20 -37.54 21.24
N GLY A 530 27.41 -38.44 20.27
CA GLY A 530 26.97 -39.83 20.34
C GLY A 530 25.53 -40.07 19.85
N GLU A 531 24.83 -39.02 19.41
CA GLU A 531 23.54 -39.13 18.72
C GLU A 531 23.76 -39.65 17.29
N SER A 532 23.04 -40.70 16.90
CA SER A 532 23.10 -41.20 15.53
C SER A 532 22.45 -40.23 14.55
N ASP A 533 22.90 -40.23 13.29
CA ASP A 533 22.34 -39.33 12.26
C ASP A 533 20.83 -39.51 12.08
N SER A 534 20.32 -40.74 12.17
CA SER A 534 18.89 -41.01 12.07
C SER A 534 18.09 -40.46 13.27
N SER A 535 18.66 -40.50 14.48
CA SER A 535 18.03 -39.88 15.65
C SER A 535 18.01 -38.37 15.52
N TYR A 536 19.12 -37.80 15.05
CA TYR A 536 19.27 -36.37 14.83
C TYR A 536 18.30 -35.85 13.74
N ASP A 537 18.23 -36.53 12.60
CA ASP A 537 17.28 -36.24 11.51
C ASP A 537 15.84 -36.24 12.00
N SER A 538 15.43 -37.31 12.70
CA SER A 538 14.08 -37.43 13.25
C SER A 538 13.75 -36.29 14.24
N PHE A 539 14.70 -35.95 15.11
CA PHE A 539 14.56 -34.85 16.06
C PHE A 539 14.43 -33.50 15.32
N LEU A 540 15.36 -33.20 14.42
CA LEU A 540 15.43 -31.91 13.74
C LEU A 540 14.17 -31.71 12.89
N CYS A 541 13.78 -32.74 12.14
CA CYS A 541 12.56 -32.72 11.34
C CYS A 541 11.34 -32.44 12.21
N SER A 542 11.20 -33.13 13.34
CA SER A 542 10.06 -32.95 14.24
C SER A 542 9.97 -31.53 14.81
N ASP A 543 11.07 -30.95 15.27
CA ASP A 543 11.06 -29.60 15.86
C ASP A 543 10.85 -28.52 14.80
N VAL A 544 11.61 -28.60 13.70
CA VAL A 544 11.57 -27.60 12.64
C VAL A 544 10.22 -27.60 11.93
N MET A 545 9.67 -28.77 11.60
CA MET A 545 8.38 -28.88 10.93
C MET A 545 7.20 -28.46 11.81
N ALA A 546 7.28 -28.65 13.13
CA ALA A 546 6.25 -28.18 14.05
C ALA A 546 6.06 -26.66 13.95
N LEU A 547 7.17 -25.90 13.88
CA LEU A 547 7.09 -24.45 13.65
C LEU A 547 6.77 -24.12 12.19
N GLN A 548 7.29 -24.87 11.23
CA GLN A 548 7.03 -24.68 9.80
C GLN A 548 5.54 -24.71 9.49
N ASP A 549 4.84 -25.75 9.96
CA ASP A 549 3.41 -25.95 9.75
C ASP A 549 2.60 -24.86 10.45
N LYS A 550 3.04 -24.44 11.64
CA LYS A 550 2.36 -23.39 12.40
C LYS A 550 2.43 -22.02 11.72
N ILE A 551 3.62 -21.62 11.23
CA ILE A 551 3.76 -20.37 10.47
C ILE A 551 2.97 -20.44 9.17
N ALA A 552 3.03 -21.57 8.45
CA ALA A 552 2.27 -21.76 7.22
C ALA A 552 0.76 -21.69 7.45
N TYR A 553 0.26 -22.29 8.54
CA TYR A 553 -1.15 -22.22 8.91
C TYR A 553 -1.61 -20.79 9.21
N VAL A 554 -0.79 -20.02 9.94
CA VAL A 554 -1.14 -18.64 10.33
C VAL A 554 -1.03 -17.69 9.14
N THR A 555 0.07 -17.75 8.40
CA THR A 555 0.41 -16.72 7.39
C THR A 555 0.02 -17.11 5.96
N GLY A 556 -0.33 -18.37 5.71
CA GLY A 556 -0.49 -18.92 4.36
C GLY A 556 0.83 -19.15 3.61
N VAL A 557 1.97 -18.83 4.22
CA VAL A 557 3.30 -18.95 3.61
C VAL A 557 4.21 -19.78 4.49
N ALA A 558 4.81 -20.82 3.90
CA ALA A 558 5.82 -21.63 4.58
C ALA A 558 7.17 -20.89 4.58
N PRO A 559 7.84 -20.75 5.74
CA PRO A 559 9.21 -20.21 5.81
C PRO A 559 10.17 -20.87 4.82
N THR A 560 11.04 -20.09 4.20
CA THR A 560 12.05 -20.62 3.27
C THR A 560 13.46 -20.43 3.80
N THR A 561 13.61 -19.72 4.91
CA THR A 561 14.88 -19.45 5.58
C THR A 561 14.83 -19.95 7.01
N PHE A 562 15.88 -20.66 7.43
CA PHE A 562 16.06 -21.10 8.80
C PHE A 562 17.14 -20.27 9.49
N THR A 563 16.82 -19.70 10.65
CA THR A 563 17.78 -18.93 11.46
C THR A 563 18.27 -19.81 12.59
N TYR A 564 19.58 -20.00 12.73
CA TYR A 564 20.15 -20.89 13.75
C TYR A 564 20.07 -20.27 15.15
N PRO A 565 19.36 -20.89 16.13
CA PRO A 565 19.45 -20.48 17.53
C PRO A 565 20.90 -20.44 18.00
N PHE A 566 21.33 -19.28 18.52
CA PHE A 566 22.72 -19.02 18.94
C PHE A 566 23.79 -19.15 17.83
N GLY A 567 23.39 -19.32 16.57
CA GLY A 567 24.31 -19.71 15.49
C GLY A 567 24.79 -21.16 15.60
N ALA A 568 24.12 -22.00 16.39
CA ALA A 568 24.53 -23.37 16.66
C ALA A 568 23.95 -24.35 15.63
N PHE A 569 24.85 -25.04 14.91
CA PHE A 569 24.54 -26.11 13.96
C PHE A 569 25.62 -27.20 14.00
N SER A 570 25.42 -28.26 13.24
CA SER A 570 26.35 -29.37 13.03
C SER A 570 26.61 -29.56 11.53
N GLU A 571 27.58 -30.40 11.18
CA GLU A 571 28.01 -30.61 9.79
C GLU A 571 26.84 -31.00 8.86
N ASN A 572 25.96 -31.88 9.34
CA ASN A 572 24.82 -32.39 8.58
C ASN A 572 23.58 -31.48 8.62
N THR A 573 23.53 -30.43 9.46
CA THR A 573 22.30 -29.65 9.70
C THR A 573 21.75 -29.00 8.43
N ASP A 574 22.58 -28.36 7.61
CA ASP A 574 22.12 -27.73 6.36
C ASP A 574 21.58 -28.76 5.36
N ALA A 575 22.16 -29.97 5.32
CA ALA A 575 21.70 -31.04 4.45
C ALA A 575 20.31 -31.52 4.84
N GLU A 576 20.02 -31.62 6.14
CA GLU A 576 18.69 -31.98 6.63
C GLU A 576 17.66 -30.86 6.40
N LEU A 577 18.01 -29.60 6.66
CA LEU A 577 17.13 -28.46 6.38
C LEU A 577 16.75 -28.35 4.89
N ARG A 578 17.70 -28.66 3.98
CA ARG A 578 17.43 -28.74 2.53
C ARG A 578 16.35 -29.76 2.19
N LYS A 579 16.38 -30.95 2.82
CA LYS A 579 15.36 -31.99 2.60
C LYS A 579 13.98 -31.53 3.06
N MET A 580 13.93 -30.65 4.06
CA MET A 580 12.70 -30.04 4.58
C MET A 580 12.22 -28.84 3.75
N GLY A 581 12.93 -28.47 2.67
CA GLY A 581 12.52 -27.40 1.75
C GLY A 581 13.05 -26.01 2.10
N PHE A 582 13.91 -25.87 3.11
CA PHE A 582 14.61 -24.60 3.35
C PHE A 582 15.60 -24.33 2.24
N LYS A 583 15.60 -23.08 1.77
CA LYS A 583 16.45 -22.61 0.67
C LYS A 583 17.63 -21.79 1.16
N ALA A 584 17.54 -21.20 2.35
CA ALA A 584 18.58 -20.39 2.95
C ALA A 584 18.73 -20.65 4.46
N THR A 585 19.91 -20.38 5.01
CA THR A 585 20.16 -20.41 6.46
C THR A 585 20.94 -19.19 6.94
N LEU A 586 20.54 -18.63 8.09
CA LEU A 586 21.17 -17.47 8.71
C LEU A 586 22.01 -17.91 9.92
N SER A 587 23.29 -17.50 9.95
CA SER A 587 24.24 -17.80 11.03
C SER A 587 24.53 -16.59 11.92
N CYS A 588 25.25 -16.77 13.03
CA CYS A 588 25.78 -15.66 13.84
C CYS A 588 27.23 -15.31 13.50
N THR A 589 27.74 -15.76 12.34
CA THR A 589 29.09 -15.42 11.89
C THR A 589 29.10 -13.97 11.42
N GLU A 590 29.93 -13.14 12.04
CA GLU A 590 30.11 -11.73 11.66
C GLU A 590 30.69 -11.59 10.24
N GLY A 591 30.13 -10.68 9.45
CA GLY A 591 30.61 -10.32 8.12
C GLY A 591 29.52 -10.19 7.07
N VAL A 592 29.96 -9.92 5.84
CA VAL A 592 29.13 -9.82 4.65
C VAL A 592 29.26 -11.09 3.81
N SER A 593 28.15 -11.52 3.23
CA SER A 593 28.09 -12.67 2.32
C SER A 593 27.93 -12.19 0.88
N THR A 594 28.69 -12.77 -0.04
CA THR A 594 28.46 -12.61 -1.48
C THR A 594 27.37 -13.56 -1.95
N ILE A 595 26.29 -13.03 -2.50
CA ILE A 595 25.20 -13.80 -3.11
C ILE A 595 25.39 -13.82 -4.61
N LYS A 596 25.35 -15.00 -5.21
CA LYS A 596 25.58 -15.19 -6.64
C LYS A 596 24.34 -15.74 -7.34
N LYS A 597 23.98 -15.09 -8.44
CA LYS A 597 22.86 -15.48 -9.29
C LYS A 597 23.15 -16.85 -9.92
N GLY A 598 22.19 -17.77 -9.83
CA GLY A 598 22.33 -19.14 -10.31
C GLY A 598 23.15 -20.06 -9.39
N GLU A 599 23.60 -19.60 -8.21
CA GLU A 599 24.34 -20.42 -7.24
C GLU A 599 23.65 -20.48 -5.87
N PRO A 600 22.55 -21.24 -5.70
CA PRO A 600 21.82 -21.32 -4.42
C PRO A 600 22.62 -21.85 -3.23
N SER A 601 23.81 -22.43 -3.44
CA SER A 601 24.70 -22.83 -2.33
C SER A 601 25.19 -21.65 -1.49
N CYS A 602 25.27 -20.44 -2.07
CA CYS A 602 25.68 -19.23 -1.33
C CYS A 602 24.66 -18.79 -0.25
N LEU A 603 23.44 -19.33 -0.28
CA LEU A 603 22.36 -18.98 0.64
C LEU A 603 22.46 -19.64 2.02
N TYR A 604 23.47 -20.48 2.26
CA TYR A 604 23.60 -21.25 3.50
C TYR A 604 24.69 -20.66 4.38
N ARG A 605 24.37 -20.53 5.67
CA ARG A 605 25.20 -19.89 6.69
C ARG A 605 25.55 -18.46 6.31
N ILE A 606 24.56 -17.72 5.81
CA ILE A 606 24.68 -16.30 5.53
C ILE A 606 25.18 -15.59 6.80
N LYS A 607 26.19 -14.75 6.63
CA LYS A 607 26.81 -13.99 7.71
C LYS A 607 25.92 -12.83 8.12
N ARG A 608 25.99 -12.44 9.38
CA ARG A 608 25.18 -11.37 9.96
C ARG A 608 26.00 -10.52 10.91
N HIS A 609 25.69 -9.24 10.95
CA HIS A 609 26.26 -8.30 11.90
C HIS A 609 25.34 -8.10 13.09
N LEU A 610 25.76 -8.54 14.29
CA LEU A 610 25.02 -8.25 15.52
C LEU A 610 25.07 -6.74 15.77
N ARG A 611 23.91 -6.09 15.88
CA ARG A 611 23.84 -4.67 16.23
C ARG A 611 24.07 -4.46 17.73
N PRO A 612 25.22 -3.89 18.17
CA PRO A 612 25.45 -3.59 19.57
C PRO A 612 24.66 -2.33 20.01
N PRO A 613 24.42 -2.13 21.32
CA PRO A 613 23.57 -1.02 21.80
C PRO A 613 24.29 0.31 21.98
N ASP A 614 25.63 0.31 21.97
CA ASP A 614 26.50 1.40 22.41
C ASP A 614 27.34 2.02 21.28
N VAL A 615 27.21 1.50 20.06
CA VAL A 615 27.92 1.99 18.87
C VAL A 615 27.00 2.90 18.04
N SER A 616 27.52 4.02 17.54
CA SER A 616 26.75 4.91 16.67
C SER A 616 26.44 4.23 15.32
N PRO A 617 25.37 4.61 14.61
CA PRO A 617 25.15 4.13 13.24
C PRO A 617 26.35 4.41 12.32
N GLU A 618 26.98 5.58 12.47
CA GLU A 618 28.15 5.98 11.69
C GLU A 618 29.32 4.99 11.84
N ASP A 619 29.65 4.60 13.08
CA ASP A 619 30.74 3.68 13.36
C ASP A 619 30.35 2.22 13.09
N PHE A 620 29.07 1.85 13.33
CA PHE A 620 28.60 0.49 13.12
C PHE A 620 28.56 0.11 11.65
N PHE A 621 28.05 0.99 10.79
CA PHE A 621 27.85 0.75 9.36
C PHE A 621 29.06 1.13 8.50
N GLU A 622 30.27 1.27 9.06
CA GLU A 622 31.50 1.55 8.27
C GLU A 622 31.76 0.48 7.19
N PHE A 623 31.25 -0.74 7.36
CA PHE A 623 31.37 -1.81 6.35
C PHE A 623 30.46 -1.63 5.13
N LEU A 624 29.60 -0.61 5.13
CA LEU A 624 28.75 -0.23 3.99
C LEU A 624 29.41 0.82 3.08
N ASP A 625 30.63 1.27 3.39
CA ASP A 625 31.31 2.39 2.73
C ASP A 625 32.36 1.99 1.68
#